data_AF-A0A821ECS0-F1
#
_entry.id   AF-A0A821ECS0-F1
#
_cell.length_a   1.000
_cell.length_b   1.000
_cell.length_c   1.000
_cell.angle_alpha   90.00
_cell.angle_beta   90.00
_cell.angle_gamma   90.00
#
_symmetry.space_group_name_H-M   'P 1'
#
loop_
_entity.id
_entity.type
_entity.pdbx_description
1 polymer ?
#
loop_
_entity_poly.entity_id
_entity_poly.type
_entity_poly.pdbx_seq_one_letter_code
_entity_poly.pdbx_strand_id
1 'polypeptide(L)'
;SKNEPNNLSIKGHGFFGSTNRHEVLPFEFIFTKDTKYKADIKNILSQFRLSFDELDTYCESNEWLCEINRFCLQWTPNQMKQMSEDKQVFLIEEQLNLLRGWIDKTRTFELTYSTTNSPYIIQMDCSVISQGLCNKVERIYTDFGKYLYRYACSNAQILINKFQTALEVFDQRPSAIEEFAKYASYLAPHKTELSSNQQTIEYFTSLFDMIFMHFGHLRQENENELIDKLMTDTWKLFRKKLSDAADFVAQQTLIIKQRLHDTFEKFLNQAELLYSQSTSGIFLDSTQDPMEMVKQLKKNCIDFMGLEKQLRQYAEWQALLAANSLSPTNEDQVENEDIYNVGQWSIEIDLRKDIWKYVEITSSSIKEWKNTLINKVLHRFFF
;
A
#
# COMPACT_ATOMS: atom_id res chain seq x y z
N SER A 1 110.32 16.76 36.44
CA SER A 1 109.90 15.47 37.05
C SER A 1 108.63 15.04 36.34
N LYS A 2 108.68 14.04 35.46
CA LYS A 2 108.55 12.60 35.74
C LYS A 2 107.23 12.22 36.45
N ASN A 3 106.52 11.30 35.78
CA ASN A 3 105.53 10.31 36.24
C ASN A 3 104.10 10.82 36.48
N GLU A 4 103.01 10.21 36.02
CA GLU A 4 102.74 8.91 35.37
C GLU A 4 101.30 8.97 34.80
N PRO A 5 100.99 8.46 33.61
CA PRO A 5 99.61 8.26 33.17
C PRO A 5 99.04 6.95 33.75
N ASN A 6 97.88 7.06 34.39
CA ASN A 6 97.13 5.94 34.96
C ASN A 6 96.84 4.85 33.91
N ASN A 7 97.52 3.73 34.07
CA ASN A 7 97.24 2.45 33.42
C ASN A 7 95.84 1.94 33.82
N LEU A 8 94.83 2.23 33.01
CA LEU A 8 93.59 1.46 33.00
C LEU A 8 93.85 0.14 32.26
N SER A 9 94.15 -0.90 33.04
CA SER A 9 94.24 -2.29 32.57
C SER A 9 92.85 -2.80 32.21
N ILE A 10 92.55 -2.86 30.91
CA ILE A 10 91.41 -3.61 30.38
C ILE A 10 91.77 -5.10 30.48
N LYS A 11 91.28 -5.78 31.52
CA LYS A 11 91.36 -7.24 31.63
C LYS A 11 90.34 -7.89 30.70
N GLY A 12 90.70 -8.04 29.43
CA GLY A 12 90.07 -9.03 28.57
C GLY A 12 90.52 -10.42 28.99
N HIS A 13 89.61 -11.26 29.51
CA HIS A 13 89.86 -12.69 29.65
C HIS A 13 89.81 -13.31 28.25
N GLY A 14 90.95 -13.30 27.57
CA GLY A 14 91.16 -14.07 26.34
C GLY A 14 91.11 -15.56 26.66
N PHE A 15 90.09 -16.23 26.14
CA PHE A 15 90.03 -17.69 26.05
C PHE A 15 91.00 -18.17 24.96
N PHE A 16 92.30 -18.17 25.23
CA PHE A 16 93.27 -18.80 24.33
C PHE A 16 94.34 -19.55 25.12
N GLY A 17 94.01 -20.80 25.44
CA GLY A 17 94.92 -21.83 25.90
C GLY A 17 94.81 -23.07 25.03
N SER A 18 95.18 -22.98 23.75
CA SER A 18 95.68 -24.10 22.96
C SER A 18 96.17 -23.62 21.59
N THR A 19 97.45 -23.76 21.34
CA THR A 19 98.07 -23.68 20.01
C THR A 19 97.55 -24.82 19.14
N ASN A 20 96.43 -24.60 18.47
CA ASN A 20 95.98 -25.32 17.28
C ASN A 20 95.13 -24.34 16.47
N ARG A 21 95.44 -24.15 15.18
CA ARG A 21 94.63 -23.34 14.26
C ARG A 21 93.21 -23.92 14.23
N HIS A 22 92.30 -23.32 14.98
CA HIS A 22 90.88 -23.57 14.82
C HIS A 22 90.43 -22.70 13.66
N GLU A 23 89.89 -23.34 12.62
CA GLU A 23 89.15 -22.65 11.57
C GLU A 23 88.15 -21.69 12.23
N VAL A 24 88.24 -20.41 11.89
CA VAL A 24 87.27 -19.40 12.31
C VAL A 24 85.98 -19.73 11.56
N LEU A 25 85.20 -20.65 12.12
CA LEU A 25 83.89 -20.98 11.62
C LEU A 25 83.01 -19.72 11.77
N PRO A 26 82.16 -19.39 10.78
CA PRO A 26 81.24 -18.26 10.88
C PRO A 26 80.44 -18.34 12.19
N PHE A 27 80.15 -17.20 12.83
CA PHE A 27 79.40 -17.16 14.09
C PHE A 27 78.09 -17.97 14.01
N GLU A 28 77.44 -17.98 12.85
CA GLU A 28 76.25 -18.80 12.53
C GLU A 28 76.49 -20.31 12.75
N PHE A 29 77.69 -20.81 12.46
CA PHE A 29 78.06 -22.21 12.65
C PHE A 29 78.36 -22.56 14.11
N ILE A 30 78.75 -21.56 14.91
CA ILE A 30 78.97 -21.68 16.36
C ILE A 30 77.62 -21.68 17.10
N PHE A 31 76.72 -20.77 16.75
CA PHE A 31 75.35 -20.74 17.29
C PHE A 31 74.53 -21.97 16.92
N THR A 32 74.74 -22.55 15.74
CA THR A 32 74.10 -23.82 15.34
C THR A 32 74.71 -25.06 16.00
N LYS A 33 75.81 -24.95 16.75
CA LYS A 33 76.34 -26.05 17.58
C LYS A 33 76.14 -25.84 19.08
N ASP A 34 75.82 -24.63 19.52
CA ASP A 34 75.51 -24.33 20.91
C ASP A 34 74.15 -24.92 21.31
N THR A 35 74.21 -25.88 22.24
CA THR A 35 73.02 -26.59 22.76
C THR A 35 72.15 -25.67 23.60
N LYS A 36 72.72 -24.65 24.25
CA LYS A 36 71.98 -23.67 25.05
C LYS A 36 71.19 -22.73 24.16
N TYR A 37 71.81 -22.18 23.11
CA TYR A 37 71.14 -21.33 22.14
C TYR A 37 69.99 -22.05 21.41
N LYS A 38 70.18 -23.32 21.03
CA LYS A 38 69.10 -24.15 20.45
C LYS A 38 67.97 -24.43 21.44
N ALA A 39 68.30 -24.66 22.71
CA ALA A 39 67.30 -24.85 23.76
C ALA A 39 66.49 -23.57 24.00
N ASP A 40 67.15 -22.41 23.99
CA ASP A 40 66.51 -21.10 24.16
C ASP A 40 65.60 -20.75 22.97
N ILE A 41 66.03 -20.99 21.72
CA ILE A 41 65.15 -20.83 20.54
C ILE A 41 63.95 -21.75 20.62
N LYS A 42 64.15 -23.03 20.98
CA LYS A 42 63.05 -23.99 21.10
C LYS A 42 62.08 -23.57 22.19
N ASN A 43 62.57 -23.02 23.30
CA ASN A 43 61.75 -22.47 24.37
C ASN A 43 60.95 -21.26 23.88
N ILE A 44 61.59 -20.28 23.23
CA ILE A 44 60.90 -19.10 22.65
C ILE A 44 59.81 -19.52 21.66
N LEU A 45 60.12 -20.43 20.72
CA LEU A 45 59.14 -20.92 19.75
C LEU A 45 57.97 -21.66 20.42
N SER A 46 58.23 -22.40 21.50
CA SER A 46 57.17 -23.04 22.27
C SER A 46 56.28 -22.03 23.00
N GLN A 47 56.84 -20.94 23.52
CA GLN A 47 56.07 -19.86 24.16
C GLN A 47 55.22 -19.09 23.14
N PHE A 48 55.74 -18.82 21.95
CA PHE A 48 54.95 -18.25 20.85
C PHE A 48 53.80 -19.17 20.45
N ARG A 49 54.04 -20.47 20.34
CA ARG A 49 52.98 -21.43 20.01
C ARG A 49 51.87 -21.44 21.05
N LEU A 50 52.21 -21.48 22.34
CA LEU A 50 51.22 -21.39 23.43
C LEU A 50 50.45 -20.06 23.39
N SER A 51 51.12 -18.96 23.05
CA SER A 51 50.49 -17.64 22.91
C SER A 51 49.53 -17.59 21.70
N PHE A 52 49.86 -18.28 20.60
CA PHE A 52 48.96 -18.40 19.45
C PHE A 52 47.76 -19.32 19.76
N ASP A 53 47.96 -20.44 20.44
CA ASP A 53 46.87 -21.33 20.86
C ASP A 53 45.90 -20.58 21.83
N GLU A 54 46.42 -19.72 22.71
CA GLU A 54 45.64 -18.84 23.60
C GLU A 54 44.86 -17.78 22.80
N LEU A 55 45.47 -17.20 21.76
CA LEU A 55 44.81 -16.26 20.85
C LEU A 55 43.72 -16.92 20.00
N ASP A 56 43.94 -18.14 19.51
CA ASP A 56 42.93 -18.90 18.76
C ASP A 56 41.72 -19.18 19.66
N THR A 57 41.95 -19.61 20.90
CA THR A 57 40.89 -19.81 21.91
C THR A 57 40.13 -18.50 22.21
N TYR A 58 40.85 -17.37 22.26
CA TYR A 58 40.25 -16.04 22.42
C TYR A 58 39.42 -15.62 21.19
N CYS A 59 39.88 -15.93 19.98
CA CYS A 59 39.14 -15.65 18.75
C CYS A 59 37.87 -16.50 18.65
N GLU A 60 37.95 -17.79 18.99
CA GLU A 60 36.79 -18.69 19.06
C GLU A 60 35.74 -18.20 20.08
N SER A 61 36.20 -17.74 21.26
CA SER A 61 35.32 -17.16 22.27
C SER A 61 34.63 -15.86 21.81
N ASN A 62 35.19 -15.20 20.78
CA ASN A 62 34.69 -13.96 20.22
C ASN A 62 34.09 -14.10 18.81
N GLU A 63 33.70 -15.32 18.41
CA GLU A 63 33.09 -15.59 17.11
C GLU A 63 31.82 -14.76 16.84
N TRP A 64 31.10 -14.37 17.90
CA TRP A 64 29.94 -13.48 17.82
C TRP A 64 30.24 -12.13 17.12
N LEU A 65 31.48 -11.63 17.17
CA LEU A 65 31.89 -10.42 16.41
C LEU A 65 31.84 -10.67 14.90
N CYS A 66 32.21 -11.86 14.45
CA CYS A 66 32.14 -12.26 13.05
C CYS A 66 30.69 -12.35 12.57
N GLU A 67 29.77 -12.82 13.43
CA GLU A 67 28.34 -12.87 13.13
C GLU A 67 27.75 -11.46 12.94
N ILE A 68 28.05 -10.54 13.85
CA ILE A 68 27.60 -9.14 13.76
C ILE A 68 28.19 -8.49 12.50
N ASN A 69 29.48 -8.67 12.23
CA ASN A 69 30.10 -8.09 11.05
C ASN A 69 29.49 -8.65 9.75
N ARG A 70 29.20 -9.96 9.71
CA ARG A 70 28.50 -10.60 8.58
C ARG A 70 27.11 -10.00 8.38
N PHE A 71 26.37 -9.78 9.47
CA PHE A 71 25.08 -9.10 9.42
C PHE A 71 25.20 -7.67 8.87
N CYS A 72 26.14 -6.88 9.39
CA CYS A 72 26.38 -5.51 8.92
C CYS A 72 26.74 -5.45 7.42
N LEU A 73 27.47 -6.45 6.90
CA LEU A 73 27.81 -6.53 5.49
C LEU A 73 26.62 -6.91 4.59
N GLN A 74 25.69 -7.70 5.12
CA GLN A 74 24.48 -8.08 4.40
C GLN A 74 23.41 -6.98 4.44
N TRP A 75 23.49 -6.07 5.42
CA TRP A 75 22.52 -5.00 5.61
C TRP A 75 22.40 -4.11 4.38
N THR A 76 21.23 -4.17 3.74
CA THR A 76 20.90 -3.36 2.57
C THR A 76 19.53 -2.69 2.75
N PRO A 77 19.28 -1.55 2.07
CA PRO A 77 17.96 -0.90 2.11
C PRO A 77 16.81 -1.82 1.68
N ASN A 78 17.07 -2.83 0.85
CA ASN A 78 16.05 -3.80 0.43
C ASN A 78 15.67 -4.76 1.56
N GLN A 79 16.65 -5.23 2.35
CA GLN A 79 16.37 -6.03 3.54
C GLN A 79 15.58 -5.23 4.59
N MET A 80 15.88 -3.93 4.70
CA MET A 80 15.15 -3.02 5.59
C MET A 80 13.65 -2.95 5.25
N LYS A 81 13.33 -2.83 3.95
CA LYS A 81 11.94 -2.82 3.45
C LYS A 81 11.23 -4.16 3.66
N GLN A 82 11.87 -5.26 3.30
CA GLN A 82 11.31 -6.60 3.49
C GLN A 82 11.02 -6.91 4.96
N MET A 83 11.80 -6.34 5.87
CA MET A 83 11.59 -6.52 7.31
C MET A 83 10.47 -5.65 7.89
N SER A 84 10.09 -4.54 7.24
CA SER A 84 9.03 -3.64 7.72
C SER A 84 7.67 -3.89 7.08
N GLU A 85 7.63 -4.32 5.82
CA GLU A 85 6.38 -4.40 5.03
C GLU A 85 5.61 -5.71 5.28
N ASP A 86 6.29 -6.82 5.61
CA ASP A 86 5.71 -8.17 5.67
C ASP A 86 5.70 -8.80 7.08
N LYS A 87 6.07 -8.06 8.13
CA LYS A 87 6.26 -8.63 9.47
C LYS A 87 5.33 -8.04 10.52
N GLN A 88 4.92 -8.89 11.46
CA GLN A 88 4.21 -8.45 12.67
C GLN A 88 5.12 -7.54 13.52
N VAL A 89 4.52 -6.58 14.22
CA VAL A 89 5.23 -5.61 15.08
C VAL A 89 6.18 -6.31 16.07
N PHE A 90 5.75 -7.44 16.63
CA PHE A 90 6.57 -8.25 17.54
C PHE A 90 7.91 -8.70 16.94
N LEU A 91 7.92 -9.14 15.67
CA LEU A 91 9.14 -9.57 15.01
C LEU A 91 10.09 -8.39 14.76
N ILE A 92 9.54 -7.20 14.51
CA ILE A 92 10.35 -5.98 14.34
C ILE A 92 10.99 -5.60 15.69
N GLU A 93 10.23 -5.71 16.78
CA GLU A 93 10.71 -5.45 18.14
C GLU A 93 11.83 -6.42 18.56
N GLU A 94 11.69 -7.72 18.27
CA GLU A 94 12.73 -8.72 18.53
C GLU A 94 14.06 -8.36 17.85
N GLN A 95 14.01 -7.90 16.59
CA GLN A 95 15.20 -7.48 15.86
C GLN A 95 15.82 -6.20 16.43
N LEU A 96 15.00 -5.23 16.84
CA LEU A 96 15.50 -4.02 17.51
C LEU A 96 16.17 -4.34 18.85
N ASN A 97 15.60 -5.25 19.63
CA ASN A 97 16.20 -5.74 20.87
C ASN A 97 17.52 -6.48 20.64
N LEU A 98 17.60 -7.28 19.58
CA LEU A 98 18.83 -7.98 19.19
C LEU A 98 19.93 -6.98 18.78
N LEU A 99 19.60 -5.98 17.96
CA LEU A 99 20.55 -4.91 17.58
C LEU A 99 21.02 -4.13 18.82
N ARG A 100 20.11 -3.81 19.74
CA ARG A 100 20.46 -3.15 21.00
C ARG A 100 21.38 -4.01 21.86
N GLY A 101 21.09 -5.31 21.99
CA GLY A 101 21.94 -6.26 22.69
C GLY A 101 23.34 -6.38 22.07
N TRP A 102 23.46 -6.28 20.74
CA TRP A 102 24.74 -6.22 20.05
C TRP A 102 25.50 -4.92 20.33
N ILE A 103 24.83 -3.77 20.32
CA ILE A 103 25.44 -2.48 20.70
C ILE A 103 26.02 -2.58 22.12
N ASP A 104 25.22 -3.02 23.08
CA ASP A 104 25.63 -3.16 24.48
C ASP A 104 26.82 -4.12 24.62
N LYS A 105 26.77 -5.29 23.97
CA LYS A 105 27.87 -6.26 23.95
C LYS A 105 29.17 -5.70 23.33
N THR A 106 29.07 -5.00 22.21
CA THR A 106 30.25 -4.36 21.56
C THR A 106 30.86 -3.24 22.39
N ARG A 107 30.05 -2.55 23.20
CA ARG A 107 30.49 -1.49 24.10
C ARG A 107 31.19 -2.02 25.35
N THR A 108 30.77 -3.18 25.85
CA THR A 108 31.39 -3.86 27.01
C THR A 108 32.61 -4.71 26.64
N PHE A 109 32.94 -4.82 25.36
CA PHE A 109 34.04 -5.65 24.87
C PHE A 109 35.40 -5.10 25.30
N GLU A 110 36.30 -6.00 25.71
CA GLU A 110 37.64 -5.65 26.17
C GLU A 110 38.48 -5.09 25.00
N LEU A 111 38.95 -3.86 25.16
CA LEU A 111 39.66 -3.12 24.10
C LEU A 111 41.11 -3.59 23.92
N THR A 112 41.68 -4.26 24.93
CA THR A 112 43.06 -4.72 24.93
C THR A 112 43.13 -6.13 25.51
N TYR A 113 43.59 -7.08 24.70
CA TYR A 113 43.86 -8.44 25.15
C TYR A 113 45.38 -8.65 25.29
N SER A 114 45.81 -9.25 26.39
CA SER A 114 47.20 -9.61 26.63
C SER A 114 47.31 -11.07 27.04
N THR A 115 48.16 -11.80 26.34
CA THR A 115 48.46 -13.22 26.63
C THR A 115 49.02 -13.39 28.04
N THR A 116 48.53 -14.39 28.78
CA THR A 116 48.88 -14.59 30.20
C THR A 116 50.19 -15.34 30.42
N ASN A 117 50.74 -15.93 29.36
CA ASN A 117 51.99 -16.68 29.39
C ASN A 117 53.20 -15.73 29.53
N SER A 118 53.96 -15.87 30.62
CA SER A 118 55.13 -15.02 30.90
C SER A 118 56.23 -15.20 29.84
N PRO A 119 56.77 -14.12 29.24
CA PRO A 119 56.45 -12.70 29.43
C PRO A 119 55.55 -12.19 28.30
N TYR A 120 54.30 -11.79 28.59
CA TYR A 120 53.36 -11.02 27.73
C TYR A 120 53.83 -10.79 26.29
N ILE A 121 53.85 -11.85 25.48
CA ILE A 121 54.56 -11.83 24.20
C ILE A 121 53.74 -11.05 23.16
N ILE A 122 52.41 -11.13 23.28
CA ILE A 122 51.47 -10.54 22.34
C ILE A 122 50.43 -9.73 23.11
N GLN A 123 50.33 -8.45 22.74
CA GLN A 123 49.25 -7.54 23.12
C GLN A 123 48.47 -7.18 21.87
N MET A 124 47.17 -7.40 21.88
CA MET A 124 46.26 -7.07 20.80
C MET A 124 45.41 -5.87 21.20
N ASP A 125 45.45 -4.82 20.37
CA ASP A 125 44.54 -3.70 20.46
C ASP A 125 43.31 -4.00 19.58
N CYS A 126 42.16 -4.21 20.21
CA CYS A 126 40.91 -4.49 19.54
C CYS A 126 40.02 -3.24 19.42
N SER A 127 40.52 -2.05 19.77
CA SER A 127 39.78 -0.79 19.73
C SER A 127 39.21 -0.47 18.34
N VAL A 128 39.95 -0.74 17.28
CA VAL A 128 39.53 -0.48 15.89
C VAL A 128 38.35 -1.36 15.50
N ILE A 129 38.34 -2.63 15.94
CA ILE A 129 37.26 -3.58 15.66
C ILE A 129 36.02 -3.19 16.47
N SER A 130 36.18 -2.92 17.77
CA SER A 130 35.09 -2.50 18.66
C SER A 130 34.44 -1.20 18.18
N GLN A 131 35.22 -0.14 17.95
CA GLN A 131 34.70 1.16 17.52
C GLN A 131 34.12 1.09 16.10
N GLY A 132 34.80 0.41 15.18
CA GLY A 132 34.33 0.27 13.80
C GLY A 132 33.02 -0.52 13.69
N LEU A 133 32.88 -1.58 14.46
CA LEU A 133 31.69 -2.42 14.46
C LEU A 133 30.54 -1.78 15.25
N CYS A 134 30.82 -1.23 16.45
CA CYS A 134 29.83 -0.54 17.27
C CYS A 134 29.19 0.62 16.49
N ASN A 135 30.00 1.48 15.87
CA ASN A 135 29.50 2.60 15.06
C ASN A 135 28.64 2.14 13.87
N LYS A 136 28.98 1.00 13.25
CA LYS A 136 28.18 0.42 12.16
C LYS A 136 26.83 -0.08 12.65
N VAL A 137 26.80 -0.82 13.77
CA VAL A 137 25.55 -1.35 14.34
C VAL A 137 24.66 -0.21 14.86
N GLU A 138 25.22 0.80 15.53
CA GLU A 138 24.49 1.98 15.97
C GLU A 138 23.89 2.77 14.80
N ARG A 139 24.64 2.89 13.70
CA ARG A 139 24.14 3.51 12.48
C ARG A 139 22.99 2.70 11.89
N ILE A 140 23.12 1.38 11.79
CA ILE A 140 22.05 0.49 11.31
C ILE A 140 20.79 0.63 12.18
N TYR A 141 20.96 0.62 13.51
CA TYR A 141 19.86 0.78 14.47
C TYR A 141 19.13 2.12 14.27
N THR A 142 19.90 3.22 14.14
CA THR A 142 19.35 4.56 13.94
C THR A 142 18.67 4.71 12.58
N ASP A 143 19.30 4.21 11.51
CA ASP A 143 18.76 4.26 10.15
C ASP A 143 17.48 3.42 10.04
N PHE A 144 17.43 2.26 10.71
CA PHE A 144 16.24 1.42 10.75
C PHE A 144 15.09 2.09 11.49
N GLY A 145 15.34 2.69 12.66
CA GLY A 145 14.33 3.44 13.41
C GLY A 145 13.74 4.61 12.61
N LYS A 146 14.60 5.39 11.94
CA LYS A 146 14.16 6.50 11.07
C LYS A 146 13.34 6.01 9.88
N TYR A 147 13.71 4.89 9.28
CA TYR A 147 12.97 4.31 8.18
C TYR A 147 11.60 3.79 8.62
N LEU A 148 11.53 3.04 9.73
CA LEU A 148 10.26 2.56 10.31
C LEU A 148 9.32 3.72 10.63
N TYR A 149 9.84 4.79 11.21
CA TYR A 149 9.06 6.00 11.48
C TYR A 149 8.50 6.61 10.20
N ARG A 150 9.33 6.84 9.17
CA ARG A 150 8.87 7.38 7.88
C ARG A 150 7.84 6.48 7.19
N TYR A 151 8.05 5.17 7.25
CA TYR A 151 7.11 4.18 6.73
C TYR A 151 5.76 4.26 7.44
N ALA A 152 5.76 4.29 8.78
CA ALA A 152 4.54 4.41 9.58
C ALA A 152 3.81 5.73 9.29
N CYS A 153 4.52 6.86 9.25
CA CYS A 153 3.94 8.16 8.94
C CYS A 153 3.32 8.21 7.53
N SER A 154 4.03 7.72 6.52
CA SER A 154 3.53 7.72 5.14
C SER A 154 2.24 6.90 5.02
N ASN A 155 2.18 5.71 5.64
CA ASN A 155 0.98 4.89 5.60
C ASN A 155 -0.17 5.46 6.43
N ALA A 156 0.14 6.04 7.60
CA ALA A 156 -0.85 6.74 8.42
C ALA A 156 -1.48 7.90 7.64
N GLN A 157 -0.69 8.67 6.88
CA GLN A 157 -1.22 9.76 6.04
C GLN A 157 -2.16 9.26 4.94
N ILE A 158 -1.83 8.14 4.29
CA ILE A 158 -2.70 7.51 3.29
C ILE A 158 -4.05 7.11 3.91
N LEU A 159 -4.02 6.52 5.12
CA LEU A 159 -5.24 6.15 5.85
C LEU A 159 -6.05 7.37 6.27
N ILE A 160 -5.39 8.42 6.79
CA ILE A 160 -6.05 9.68 7.15
C ILE A 160 -6.77 10.27 5.93
N ASN A 161 -6.09 10.36 4.78
CA ASN A 161 -6.68 10.88 3.55
C ASN A 161 -7.87 10.02 3.10
N LYS A 162 -7.75 8.69 3.14
CA LYS A 162 -8.86 7.75 2.82
C LYS A 162 -10.10 8.06 3.68
N PHE A 163 -9.91 8.24 4.99
CA PHE A 163 -11.02 8.53 5.91
C PHE A 163 -11.58 9.93 5.74
N GLN A 164 -10.75 10.94 5.47
CA GLN A 164 -11.19 12.31 5.22
C GLN A 164 -12.07 12.42 3.98
N THR A 165 -11.69 11.77 2.87
CA THR A 165 -12.52 11.75 1.66
C THR A 165 -13.88 11.10 1.92
N ALA A 166 -13.93 10.02 2.70
CA ALA A 166 -15.20 9.38 3.04
C ALA A 166 -16.06 10.25 4.00
N LEU A 167 -15.43 10.97 4.93
CA LEU A 167 -16.09 11.90 5.84
C LEU A 167 -16.82 13.03 5.10
N GLU A 168 -16.20 13.59 4.05
CA GLU A 168 -16.81 14.62 3.22
C GLU A 168 -18.11 14.15 2.56
N VAL A 169 -18.17 12.88 2.15
CA VAL A 169 -19.38 12.30 1.55
C VAL A 169 -20.44 12.06 2.62
N PHE A 170 -20.08 11.55 3.80
CA PHE A 170 -21.03 11.23 4.86
C PHE A 170 -21.82 12.44 5.38
N ASP A 171 -21.25 13.65 5.26
CA ASP A 171 -21.90 14.90 5.68
C ASP A 171 -22.95 15.44 4.70
N GLN A 172 -23.04 14.94 3.47
CA GLN A 172 -23.92 15.49 2.43
C GLN A 172 -25.42 15.23 2.65
N ARG A 173 -25.80 14.24 3.48
CA ARG A 173 -27.18 13.87 3.86
C ARG A 173 -28.24 14.14 2.77
N PRO A 174 -28.21 13.38 1.66
CA PRO A 174 -29.06 13.66 0.51
C PRO A 174 -30.54 13.37 0.77
N SER A 175 -31.40 14.17 0.13
CA SER A 175 -32.87 14.01 0.19
C SER A 175 -33.49 13.57 -1.14
N ALA A 176 -32.76 13.73 -2.25
CA ALA A 176 -33.20 13.29 -3.56
C ALA A 176 -33.00 11.77 -3.67
N ILE A 177 -33.90 11.11 -4.39
CA ILE A 177 -33.89 9.65 -4.56
C ILE A 177 -32.57 9.18 -5.18
N GLU A 178 -32.13 9.84 -6.26
CA GLU A 178 -30.87 9.55 -6.95
C GLU A 178 -29.67 9.64 -6.02
N GLU A 179 -29.54 10.79 -5.35
CA GLU A 179 -28.42 11.07 -4.46
C GLU A 179 -28.41 10.11 -3.27
N PHE A 180 -29.59 9.78 -2.74
CA PHE A 180 -29.75 8.81 -1.67
C PHE A 180 -29.35 7.39 -2.08
N ALA A 181 -29.77 6.93 -3.26
CA ALA A 181 -29.40 5.61 -3.76
C ALA A 181 -27.89 5.47 -3.97
N LYS A 182 -27.25 6.51 -4.52
CA LYS A 182 -25.79 6.58 -4.66
C LYS A 182 -25.08 6.62 -3.31
N TYR A 183 -25.59 7.40 -2.36
CA TYR A 183 -25.06 7.52 -1.00
C TYR A 183 -25.12 6.19 -0.23
N ALA A 184 -26.27 5.51 -0.28
CA ALA A 184 -26.46 4.20 0.36
C ALA A 184 -25.51 3.14 -0.22
N SER A 185 -25.33 3.14 -1.56
CA SER A 185 -24.37 2.27 -2.24
C SER A 185 -22.93 2.56 -1.86
N TYR A 186 -22.55 3.83 -1.72
CA TYR A 186 -21.21 4.23 -1.28
C TYR A 186 -20.91 3.81 0.17
N LEU A 187 -21.92 3.78 1.05
CA LEU A 187 -21.74 3.45 2.47
C LEU A 187 -21.52 1.94 2.72
N ALA A 188 -22.10 1.06 1.90
CA ALA A 188 -22.06 -0.39 2.13
C ALA A 188 -20.64 -0.99 2.17
N PRO A 189 -19.71 -0.67 1.23
CA PRO A 189 -18.33 -1.14 1.29
C PRO A 189 -17.58 -0.68 2.55
N HIS A 190 -17.82 0.56 2.99
CA HIS A 190 -17.16 1.08 4.20
C HIS A 190 -17.61 0.36 5.47
N LYS A 191 -18.84 -0.17 5.49
CA LYS A 191 -19.34 -0.99 6.59
C LYS A 191 -18.71 -2.39 6.60
N THR A 192 -18.46 -2.99 5.44
CA THR A 192 -17.82 -4.32 5.35
C THR A 192 -16.32 -4.25 5.65
N GLU A 193 -15.65 -3.17 5.22
CA GLU A 193 -14.22 -2.95 5.49
C GLU A 193 -13.92 -2.49 6.93
N LEU A 194 -14.92 -2.28 7.79
CA LEU A 194 -14.73 -1.70 9.11
C LEU A 194 -13.75 -2.50 9.98
N SER A 195 -13.85 -3.83 9.97
CA SER A 195 -12.98 -4.73 10.72
C SER A 195 -11.54 -4.74 10.19
N SER A 196 -11.37 -4.75 8.87
CA SER A 196 -10.06 -4.69 8.22
C SER A 196 -9.34 -3.35 8.51
N ASN A 197 -10.06 -2.24 8.40
CA ASN A 197 -9.52 -0.92 8.74
C ASN A 197 -9.19 -0.82 10.25
N GLN A 198 -10.00 -1.42 11.13
CA GLN A 198 -9.71 -1.48 12.57
C GLN A 198 -8.39 -2.22 12.85
N GLN A 199 -8.18 -3.40 12.27
CA GLN A 199 -6.94 -4.18 12.42
C GLN A 199 -5.72 -3.39 11.91
N THR A 200 -5.89 -2.69 10.79
CA THR A 200 -4.82 -1.87 10.21
C THR A 200 -4.44 -0.71 11.15
N ILE A 201 -5.43 -0.05 11.77
CA ILE A 201 -5.18 1.02 12.74
C ILE A 201 -4.49 0.49 13.99
N GLU A 202 -4.93 -0.64 14.53
CA GLU A 202 -4.30 -1.29 15.69
C GLU A 202 -2.85 -1.69 15.43
N TYR A 203 -2.56 -2.19 14.21
CA TYR A 203 -1.19 -2.48 13.77
C TYR A 203 -0.32 -1.22 13.80
N PHE A 204 -0.76 -0.12 13.18
CA PHE A 204 0.03 1.11 13.14
C PHE A 204 0.16 1.77 14.53
N THR A 205 -0.86 1.73 15.37
CA THR A 205 -0.75 2.19 16.76
C THR A 205 0.32 1.39 17.52
N SER A 206 0.31 0.06 17.40
CA SER A 206 1.31 -0.80 18.02
C SER A 206 2.72 -0.52 17.48
N LEU A 207 2.83 -0.27 16.17
CA LEU A 207 4.09 0.09 15.52
C LEU A 207 4.63 1.44 16.03
N PHE A 208 3.78 2.46 16.15
CA PHE A 208 4.17 3.76 16.70
C PHE A 208 4.61 3.64 18.16
N ASP A 209 3.85 2.91 18.99
CA ASP A 209 4.21 2.69 20.39
C ASP A 209 5.58 2.02 20.52
N MET A 210 5.84 0.97 19.74
CA MET A 210 7.15 0.30 19.69
C MET A 210 8.27 1.27 19.24
N ILE A 211 8.05 2.03 18.17
CA ILE A 211 9.04 3.01 17.69
C ILE A 211 9.34 4.03 18.79
N PHE A 212 8.34 4.52 19.52
CA PHE A 212 8.55 5.49 20.57
C PHE A 212 9.20 4.91 21.83
N MET A 213 8.98 3.64 22.15
CA MET A 213 9.70 2.95 23.22
C MET A 213 11.20 2.83 22.91
N HIS A 214 11.57 2.56 21.66
CA HIS A 214 12.96 2.38 21.23
C HIS A 214 13.68 3.67 20.84
N PHE A 215 12.94 4.65 20.32
CA PHE A 215 13.46 5.86 19.69
C PHE A 215 12.68 7.10 20.15
N GLY A 216 12.48 7.26 21.47
CA GLY A 216 11.68 8.36 22.03
C GLY A 216 12.06 9.77 21.58
N HIS A 217 13.31 9.99 21.13
CA HIS A 217 13.74 11.26 20.52
C HIS A 217 13.03 11.58 19.20
N LEU A 218 12.63 10.57 18.41
CA LEU A 218 11.90 10.76 17.14
C LEU A 218 10.51 11.38 17.36
N ARG A 219 9.93 11.23 18.56
CA ARG A 219 8.68 11.89 18.95
C ARG A 219 8.86 13.40 19.14
N GLN A 220 9.99 13.81 19.72
CA GLN A 220 10.28 15.22 20.02
C GLN A 220 10.66 16.02 18.78
N GLU A 221 11.39 15.41 17.84
CA GLU A 221 11.77 16.05 16.58
C GLU A 221 10.56 16.48 15.73
N ASN A 222 9.40 15.87 15.95
CA ASN A 222 8.18 16.07 15.14
C ASN A 222 6.95 16.43 15.99
N GLU A 223 7.13 17.10 17.14
CA GLU A 223 6.05 17.45 18.09
C GLU A 223 4.86 18.20 17.48
N ASN A 224 5.07 18.91 16.36
CA ASN A 224 4.00 19.64 15.65
C ASN A 224 3.14 18.75 14.72
N GLU A 225 3.53 17.49 14.48
CA GLU A 225 2.82 16.53 13.61
C GLU A 225 2.71 15.16 14.30
N LEU A 226 1.94 15.07 15.38
CA LEU A 226 1.56 13.79 15.99
C LEU A 226 0.57 13.03 15.09
N ILE A 227 1.09 12.46 14.01
CA ILE A 227 0.32 11.75 12.99
C ILE A 227 -0.37 10.51 13.54
N ASP A 228 0.20 9.87 14.57
CA ASP A 228 -0.38 8.75 15.30
C ASP A 228 -1.70 9.16 15.99
N LYS A 229 -1.69 10.32 16.64
CA LYS A 229 -2.87 10.90 17.28
C LYS A 229 -3.89 11.34 16.23
N LEU A 230 -3.45 12.04 15.18
CA LEU A 230 -4.33 12.47 14.09
C LEU A 230 -5.01 11.28 13.40
N MET A 231 -4.28 10.21 13.14
CA MET A 231 -4.80 8.96 12.58
C MET A 231 -5.88 8.37 13.49
N THR A 232 -5.59 8.27 14.79
CA THR A 232 -6.51 7.72 15.79
C THR A 232 -7.79 8.57 15.91
N ASP A 233 -7.66 9.90 15.93
CA ASP A 233 -8.78 10.82 16.05
C ASP A 233 -9.63 10.85 14.77
N THR A 234 -8.98 10.84 13.60
CA THR A 234 -9.68 10.73 12.30
C THR A 234 -10.45 9.42 12.20
N TRP A 235 -9.86 8.31 12.65
CA TRP A 235 -10.53 7.01 12.68
C TRP A 235 -11.75 6.99 13.61
N LYS A 236 -11.64 7.58 14.81
CA LYS A 236 -12.78 7.72 15.73
C LYS A 236 -13.91 8.54 15.10
N LEU A 237 -13.57 9.65 14.45
CA LEU A 237 -14.54 10.50 13.77
C LEU A 237 -15.21 9.75 12.60
N PHE A 238 -14.42 9.06 11.78
CA PHE A 238 -14.90 8.23 10.68
C PHE A 238 -15.90 7.18 11.15
N ARG A 239 -15.57 6.39 12.18
CA ARG A 239 -16.48 5.36 12.72
C ARG A 239 -17.79 5.95 13.21
N LYS A 240 -17.71 7.08 13.93
CA LYS A 240 -18.91 7.77 14.42
C LYS A 240 -19.79 8.23 13.26
N LYS A 241 -19.21 8.92 12.29
CA LYS A 241 -19.94 9.44 11.12
C LYS A 241 -20.49 8.34 10.23
N LEU A 242 -19.76 7.23 10.07
CA LEU A 242 -20.25 6.04 9.37
C LEU A 242 -21.46 5.42 10.07
N SER A 243 -21.45 5.35 11.41
CA SER A 243 -22.61 4.89 12.19
C SER A 243 -23.79 5.83 12.01
N ASP A 244 -23.58 7.14 12.18
CA ASP A 244 -24.62 8.16 12.00
C ASP A 244 -25.22 8.11 10.59
N ALA A 245 -24.38 7.91 9.57
CA ALA A 245 -24.78 7.77 8.17
C ALA A 245 -25.54 6.47 7.90
N ALA A 246 -25.13 5.36 8.50
CA ALA A 246 -25.82 4.08 8.41
C ALA A 246 -27.22 4.15 9.05
N ASP A 247 -27.32 4.81 10.21
CA ASP A 247 -28.60 5.04 10.90
C ASP A 247 -29.51 5.94 10.08
N PHE A 248 -28.96 7.01 9.48
CA PHE A 248 -29.68 7.86 8.54
C PHE A 248 -30.23 7.08 7.34
N VAL A 249 -29.40 6.25 6.69
CA VAL A 249 -29.85 5.41 5.58
C VAL A 249 -30.94 4.46 6.04
N ALA A 250 -30.78 3.79 7.18
CA ALA A 250 -31.78 2.86 7.69
C ALA A 250 -33.13 3.55 7.96
N GLN A 251 -33.12 4.76 8.53
CA GLN A 251 -34.33 5.54 8.80
C GLN A 251 -35.00 6.04 7.52
N GLN A 252 -34.23 6.52 6.54
CA GLN A 252 -34.76 7.12 5.32
C GLN A 252 -35.11 6.10 4.23
N THR A 253 -34.57 4.88 4.29
CA THR A 253 -34.76 3.88 3.23
C THR A 253 -36.23 3.59 2.97
N LEU A 254 -37.05 3.42 4.01
CA LEU A 254 -38.49 3.14 3.83
C LEU A 254 -39.22 4.30 3.14
N ILE A 255 -38.92 5.53 3.54
CA ILE A 255 -39.54 6.74 2.97
C ILE A 255 -39.13 6.92 1.51
N ILE A 256 -37.84 6.75 1.22
CA ILE A 256 -37.31 6.88 -0.14
C ILE A 256 -37.80 5.75 -1.03
N LYS A 257 -37.87 4.50 -0.53
CA LYS A 257 -38.44 3.37 -1.27
C LYS A 257 -39.90 3.62 -1.64
N GLN A 258 -40.71 4.11 -0.71
CA GLN A 258 -42.11 4.45 -1.01
C GLN A 258 -42.20 5.57 -2.05
N ARG A 259 -41.41 6.64 -1.89
CA ARG A 259 -41.39 7.74 -2.87
C ARG A 259 -40.89 7.29 -4.25
N LEU A 260 -39.91 6.38 -4.29
CA LEU A 260 -39.40 5.76 -5.51
C LEU A 260 -40.52 5.00 -6.21
N HIS A 261 -41.20 4.13 -5.49
CA HIS A 261 -42.32 3.34 -6.00
C HIS A 261 -43.47 4.22 -6.53
N ASP A 262 -43.94 5.19 -5.73
CA ASP A 262 -45.00 6.13 -6.15
C ASP A 262 -44.62 6.93 -7.40
N THR A 263 -43.33 7.27 -7.55
CA THR A 263 -42.84 8.03 -8.70
C THR A 263 -42.70 7.14 -9.93
N PHE A 264 -42.22 5.92 -9.74
CA PHE A 264 -42.13 4.90 -10.78
C PHE A 264 -43.52 4.57 -11.34
N GLU A 265 -44.49 4.27 -10.48
CA GLU A 265 -45.87 3.96 -10.87
C GLU A 265 -46.52 5.12 -11.64
N LYS A 266 -46.27 6.38 -11.23
CA LYS A 266 -46.74 7.56 -11.97
C LYS A 266 -46.17 7.64 -13.37
N PHE A 267 -44.87 7.40 -13.54
CA PHE A 267 -44.24 7.42 -14.86
C PHE A 267 -44.69 6.23 -15.72
N LEU A 268 -44.92 5.07 -15.11
CA LEU A 268 -45.44 3.88 -15.79
C LEU A 268 -46.85 4.14 -16.33
N ASN A 269 -47.74 4.69 -15.51
CA ASN A 269 -49.09 5.08 -15.92
C ASN A 269 -49.07 6.15 -17.04
N GLN A 270 -48.13 7.10 -16.99
CA GLN A 270 -47.94 8.07 -18.07
C GLN A 270 -47.46 7.43 -19.36
N ALA A 271 -46.53 6.46 -19.27
CA ALA A 271 -46.06 5.70 -20.42
C ALA A 271 -47.18 4.86 -21.04
N GLU A 272 -47.99 4.18 -20.23
CA GLU A 272 -49.15 3.41 -20.70
C GLU A 272 -50.20 4.31 -21.38
N LEU A 273 -50.48 5.48 -20.81
CA LEU A 273 -51.38 6.46 -21.42
C LEU A 273 -50.84 6.95 -22.76
N LEU A 274 -49.55 7.30 -22.84
CA LEU A 274 -48.95 7.77 -24.08
C LEU A 274 -48.87 6.67 -25.14
N TYR A 275 -48.61 5.43 -24.72
CA TYR A 275 -48.65 4.25 -25.57
C TYR A 275 -50.05 4.01 -26.13
N SER A 276 -51.08 3.95 -25.29
CA SER A 276 -52.47 3.75 -25.72
C SER A 276 -52.93 4.88 -26.64
N GLN A 277 -52.59 6.14 -26.34
CA GLN A 277 -52.88 7.27 -27.20
C GLN A 277 -52.19 7.18 -28.56
N SER A 278 -50.97 6.63 -28.64
CA SER A 278 -50.18 6.57 -29.87
C SER A 278 -50.49 5.35 -30.74
N THR A 279 -51.05 4.29 -30.17
CA THR A 279 -51.33 3.03 -30.89
C THR A 279 -52.82 2.80 -31.18
N SER A 280 -53.70 3.62 -30.62
CA SER A 280 -55.16 3.50 -30.76
C SER A 280 -55.83 4.77 -31.30
N GLY A 281 -57.16 4.74 -31.44
CA GLY A 281 -57.98 5.90 -31.79
C GLY A 281 -57.65 6.48 -33.16
N ILE A 282 -57.35 7.78 -33.21
CA ILE A 282 -57.07 8.51 -34.45
C ILE A 282 -55.92 7.89 -35.26
N PHE A 283 -54.96 7.23 -34.61
CA PHE A 283 -53.82 6.59 -35.28
C PHE A 283 -54.17 5.27 -35.97
N LEU A 284 -55.41 4.78 -35.81
CA LEU A 284 -55.98 3.66 -36.56
C LEU A 284 -56.95 4.10 -37.67
N ASP A 285 -57.33 5.38 -37.69
CA ASP A 285 -58.28 5.91 -38.67
C ASP A 285 -57.58 6.34 -39.95
N SER A 286 -57.82 5.61 -41.03
CA SER A 286 -57.24 5.86 -42.36
C SER A 286 -57.72 7.15 -43.03
N THR A 287 -58.71 7.85 -42.46
CA THR A 287 -59.23 9.12 -43.00
C THR A 287 -58.47 10.35 -42.53
N GLN A 288 -57.56 10.19 -41.56
CA GLN A 288 -56.77 11.28 -41.00
C GLN A 288 -55.68 11.79 -41.96
N ASP A 289 -55.22 13.02 -41.76
CA ASP A 289 -54.14 13.62 -42.56
C ASP A 289 -52.78 12.96 -42.24
N PRO A 290 -52.16 12.23 -43.18
CA PRO A 290 -50.94 11.49 -42.89
C PRO A 290 -49.78 12.34 -42.38
N MET A 291 -49.65 13.58 -42.86
CA MET A 291 -48.56 14.49 -42.48
C MET A 291 -48.67 14.92 -41.02
N GLU A 292 -49.87 15.29 -40.57
CA GLU A 292 -50.14 15.67 -39.18
C GLU A 292 -50.01 14.46 -38.24
N MET A 293 -50.44 13.27 -38.66
CA MET A 293 -50.30 12.04 -37.88
C MET A 293 -48.83 11.65 -37.65
N VAL A 294 -47.98 11.72 -38.68
CA VAL A 294 -46.53 11.47 -38.55
C VAL A 294 -45.88 12.47 -37.60
N LYS A 295 -46.28 13.75 -37.67
CA LYS A 295 -45.76 14.81 -36.79
C LYS A 295 -46.14 14.58 -35.33
N GLN A 296 -47.39 14.20 -35.05
CA GLN A 296 -47.85 13.88 -33.69
C GLN A 296 -47.16 12.63 -33.14
N LEU A 297 -47.06 11.55 -33.93
CA LEU A 297 -46.35 10.33 -33.52
C LEU A 297 -44.86 10.59 -33.26
N LYS A 298 -44.22 11.46 -34.05
CA LYS A 298 -42.83 11.84 -33.81
C LYS A 298 -42.65 12.54 -32.46
N LYS A 299 -43.60 13.41 -32.08
CA LYS A 299 -43.60 14.05 -30.76
C LYS A 299 -43.79 13.00 -29.66
N ASN A 300 -44.79 12.13 -29.79
CA ASN A 300 -45.07 11.09 -28.81
C ASN A 300 -43.89 10.12 -28.64
N CYS A 301 -43.18 9.76 -29.71
CA CYS A 301 -41.93 8.97 -29.61
C CYS A 301 -40.87 9.68 -28.75
N ILE A 302 -40.67 11.00 -28.93
CA ILE A 302 -39.68 11.76 -28.16
C ILE A 302 -40.06 11.79 -26.68
N ASP A 303 -41.33 12.08 -26.40
CA ASP A 303 -41.86 12.13 -25.04
C ASP A 303 -41.77 10.74 -24.38
N PHE A 304 -42.09 9.67 -25.11
CA PHE A 304 -42.00 8.28 -24.63
C PHE A 304 -40.56 7.85 -24.34
N MET A 305 -39.60 8.15 -25.23
CA MET A 305 -38.18 7.85 -24.99
C MET A 305 -37.65 8.58 -23.74
N GLY A 306 -38.15 9.79 -23.47
CA GLY A 306 -37.86 10.52 -22.23
C GLY A 306 -38.36 9.79 -20.99
N LEU A 307 -39.61 9.31 -21.02
CA LEU A 307 -40.22 8.52 -19.94
C LEU A 307 -39.52 7.17 -19.73
N GLU A 308 -39.23 6.44 -20.81
CA GLU A 308 -38.52 5.16 -20.75
C GLU A 308 -37.15 5.34 -20.08
N LYS A 309 -36.40 6.38 -20.47
CA LYS A 309 -35.10 6.68 -19.86
C LYS A 309 -35.22 6.94 -18.36
N GLN A 310 -36.24 7.69 -17.95
CA GLN A 310 -36.49 7.95 -16.53
C GLN A 310 -36.84 6.64 -15.81
N LEU A 311 -37.79 5.85 -16.30
CA LEU A 311 -38.19 4.57 -15.70
C LEU A 311 -37.00 3.62 -15.50
N ARG A 312 -36.10 3.53 -16.49
CA ARG A 312 -34.86 2.75 -16.35
C ARG A 312 -33.97 3.28 -15.21
N GLN A 313 -33.79 4.59 -15.10
CA GLN A 313 -33.02 5.20 -14.02
C GLN A 313 -33.63 4.93 -12.64
N TYR A 314 -34.96 4.98 -12.51
CA TYR A 314 -35.66 4.67 -11.26
C TYR A 314 -35.44 3.21 -10.85
N ALA A 315 -35.52 2.26 -11.79
CA ALA A 315 -35.22 0.86 -11.49
C ALA A 315 -33.74 0.61 -11.16
N GLU A 316 -32.80 1.33 -11.78
CA GLU A 316 -31.39 1.28 -11.37
C GLU A 316 -31.23 1.71 -9.91
N TRP A 317 -31.88 2.79 -9.48
CA TRP A 317 -31.85 3.22 -8.08
C TRP A 317 -32.51 2.22 -7.14
N GLN A 318 -33.57 1.57 -7.60
CA GLN A 318 -34.22 0.49 -6.86
C GLN A 318 -33.29 -0.68 -6.64
N ALA A 319 -32.63 -1.15 -7.70
CA ALA A 319 -31.66 -2.24 -7.64
C ALA A 319 -30.48 -1.88 -6.71
N LEU A 320 -30.00 -0.64 -6.74
CA LEU A 320 -28.97 -0.16 -5.82
C LEU A 320 -29.45 -0.19 -4.37
N LEU A 321 -30.68 0.22 -4.07
CA LEU A 321 -31.22 0.18 -2.71
C LEU A 321 -31.53 -1.26 -2.24
N ALA A 322 -31.96 -2.14 -3.16
CA ALA A 322 -32.23 -3.54 -2.89
C ALA A 322 -30.96 -4.33 -2.60
N ALA A 323 -29.89 -4.14 -3.39
CA ALA A 323 -28.59 -4.79 -3.20
C ALA A 323 -27.95 -4.47 -1.84
N ASN A 324 -28.32 -3.34 -1.23
CA ASN A 324 -27.86 -2.93 0.10
C ASN A 324 -28.77 -3.43 1.24
N SER A 325 -29.95 -3.97 0.94
CA SER A 325 -30.83 -4.63 1.92
C SER A 325 -30.62 -6.14 1.92
N LEU A 326 -30.40 -6.72 3.09
CA LEU A 326 -30.06 -8.13 3.33
C LEU A 326 -31.15 -9.16 2.95
N SER A 327 -32.21 -8.77 2.24
CA SER A 327 -33.24 -9.69 1.80
C SER A 327 -33.78 -9.29 0.43
N PRO A 328 -33.64 -10.15 -0.60
CA PRO A 328 -34.37 -9.96 -1.84
C PRO A 328 -35.86 -10.25 -1.57
N THR A 329 -36.72 -9.31 -1.92
CA THR A 329 -38.18 -9.46 -1.81
C THR A 329 -38.76 -9.73 -3.19
N ASN A 330 -39.86 -10.51 -3.25
CA ASN A 330 -40.53 -10.86 -4.51
C ASN A 330 -41.03 -9.64 -5.33
N GLU A 331 -41.03 -8.44 -4.74
CA GLU A 331 -41.32 -7.17 -5.40
C GLU A 331 -40.30 -6.82 -6.51
N ASP A 332 -39.05 -7.25 -6.38
CA ASP A 332 -37.98 -6.95 -7.36
C ASP A 332 -38.18 -7.68 -8.72
N GLN A 333 -39.05 -8.69 -8.77
CA GLN A 333 -39.36 -9.43 -10.01
C GLN A 333 -40.45 -8.77 -10.86
N VAL A 334 -41.39 -8.06 -10.23
CA VAL A 334 -42.55 -7.45 -10.92
C VAL A 334 -42.10 -6.26 -11.77
N GLU A 335 -41.20 -5.44 -11.26
CA GLU A 335 -40.76 -4.20 -11.93
C GLU A 335 -39.82 -4.46 -13.12
N ASN A 336 -39.14 -5.62 -13.16
CA ASN A 336 -38.37 -6.04 -14.33
C ASN A 336 -39.27 -6.39 -15.52
N GLU A 337 -40.47 -6.89 -15.25
CA GLU A 337 -41.49 -7.16 -16.27
C GLU A 337 -42.08 -5.86 -16.81
N ASP A 338 -42.32 -4.87 -15.94
CA ASP A 338 -42.81 -3.54 -16.35
C ASP A 338 -41.82 -2.81 -17.27
N ILE A 339 -40.52 -2.84 -16.96
CA ILE A 339 -39.51 -2.25 -17.85
C ILE A 339 -39.41 -2.98 -19.18
N TYR A 340 -39.54 -4.31 -19.18
CA TYR A 340 -39.60 -5.08 -20.40
C TYR A 340 -40.81 -4.67 -21.27
N ASN A 341 -41.98 -4.51 -20.64
CA ASN A 341 -43.20 -4.07 -21.31
C ASN A 341 -43.07 -2.66 -21.90
N VAL A 342 -42.48 -1.72 -21.15
CA VAL A 342 -42.20 -0.36 -21.65
C VAL A 342 -41.27 -0.40 -22.87
N GLY A 343 -40.29 -1.31 -22.88
CA GLY A 343 -39.44 -1.55 -24.05
C GLY A 343 -40.23 -2.04 -25.28
N GLN A 344 -41.20 -2.93 -25.09
CA GLN A 344 -42.08 -3.38 -26.17
C GLN A 344 -42.99 -2.26 -26.67
N TRP A 345 -43.57 -1.46 -25.76
CA TRP A 345 -44.40 -0.31 -26.12
C TRP A 345 -43.63 0.70 -26.99
N SER A 346 -42.34 0.94 -26.70
CA SER A 346 -41.51 1.80 -27.55
C SER A 346 -41.43 1.29 -28.99
N ILE A 347 -41.22 -0.02 -29.17
CA ILE A 347 -41.11 -0.65 -30.49
C ILE A 347 -42.43 -0.49 -31.25
N GLU A 348 -43.57 -0.69 -30.58
CA GLU A 348 -44.88 -0.59 -31.21
C GLU A 348 -45.25 0.84 -31.63
N ILE A 349 -44.90 1.84 -30.82
CA ILE A 349 -45.08 3.26 -31.18
C ILE A 349 -44.22 3.60 -32.41
N ASP A 350 -42.99 3.12 -32.46
CA ASP A 350 -42.09 3.32 -33.61
C ASP A 350 -42.62 2.65 -34.88
N LEU A 351 -43.13 1.41 -34.78
CA LEU A 351 -43.77 0.71 -35.88
C LEU A 351 -45.00 1.49 -36.38
N ARG A 352 -45.83 2.01 -35.49
CA ARG A 352 -47.00 2.82 -35.85
C ARG A 352 -46.60 4.07 -36.62
N LYS A 353 -45.56 4.77 -36.16
CA LYS A 353 -44.98 5.94 -36.85
C LYS A 353 -44.50 5.58 -38.24
N ASP A 354 -43.80 4.45 -38.40
CA ASP A 354 -43.28 4.04 -39.70
C ASP A 354 -44.39 3.67 -40.69
N ILE A 355 -45.47 3.01 -40.23
CA ILE A 355 -46.67 2.77 -41.05
C ILE A 355 -47.23 4.11 -41.57
N TRP A 356 -47.39 5.11 -40.70
CA TRP A 356 -47.93 6.42 -41.12
C TRP A 356 -47.01 7.15 -42.09
N LYS A 357 -45.68 7.02 -41.97
CA LYS A 357 -44.74 7.54 -42.99
C LYS A 357 -44.95 6.87 -44.34
N TYR A 358 -45.16 5.55 -44.38
CA TYR A 358 -45.45 4.87 -45.64
C TYR A 358 -46.77 5.36 -46.25
N VAL A 359 -47.81 5.58 -45.43
CA VAL A 359 -49.09 6.15 -45.88
C VAL A 359 -48.91 7.57 -46.42
N GLU A 360 -48.09 8.40 -45.76
CA GLU A 360 -47.77 9.76 -46.20
C GLU A 360 -47.06 9.77 -47.56
N ILE A 361 -46.00 8.97 -47.72
CA ILE A 361 -45.22 8.87 -48.96
C ILE A 361 -46.13 8.38 -50.11
N THR A 362 -46.86 7.29 -49.89
CA THR A 362 -47.75 6.72 -50.92
C THR A 362 -48.89 7.66 -51.29
N SER A 363 -49.50 8.33 -50.32
CA SER A 363 -50.55 9.33 -50.57
C SER A 363 -50.03 10.52 -51.37
N SER A 364 -48.81 10.97 -51.07
CA SER A 364 -48.14 12.07 -51.79
C SER A 364 -47.81 11.66 -53.22
N SER A 365 -47.24 10.46 -53.42
CA SER A 365 -46.97 9.92 -54.75
C SER A 365 -48.26 9.74 -55.55
N ILE A 366 -49.34 9.20 -54.97
CA ILE A 366 -50.62 9.05 -55.68
C ILE A 366 -51.19 10.41 -56.08
N LYS A 367 -51.12 11.43 -55.22
CA LYS A 367 -51.52 12.80 -55.56
C LYS A 367 -50.71 13.36 -56.74
N GLU A 368 -49.39 13.17 -56.72
CA GLU A 368 -48.49 13.60 -57.80
C GLU A 368 -48.80 12.87 -59.12
N TRP A 369 -49.03 11.56 -59.07
CA TRP A 369 -49.42 10.74 -60.22
C TRP A 369 -50.76 11.16 -60.80
N LYS A 370 -51.77 11.41 -59.96
CA LYS A 370 -53.07 11.94 -60.41
C LYS A 370 -52.91 13.29 -61.10
N ASN A 371 -52.12 14.20 -60.53
CA ASN A 371 -51.89 15.51 -61.12
C ASN A 371 -51.15 15.42 -62.47
N THR A 372 -50.14 14.54 -62.59
CA THR A 372 -49.44 14.33 -63.85
C THR A 372 -50.30 13.66 -64.92
N LEU A 373 -51.17 12.72 -64.55
CA LEU A 373 -52.17 12.12 -65.45
C LEU A 373 -53.19 13.16 -65.92
N ILE A 374 -53.75 13.95 -65.02
CA ILE A 374 -54.70 15.03 -65.35
C ILE A 374 -54.03 16.03 -66.30
N ASN A 375 -52.81 16.47 -66.01
CA ASN A 375 -52.07 17.39 -66.88
C ASN A 375 -51.80 16.78 -68.26
N LYS A 376 -51.44 15.49 -68.34
CA LYS A 376 -51.23 14.79 -69.62
C LYS A 376 -52.52 14.61 -70.42
N VAL A 377 -53.64 14.33 -69.76
CA VAL A 377 -54.97 14.20 -70.39
C VAL A 377 -55.45 15.57 -70.88
N LEU A 378 -55.36 16.61 -70.06
CA LEU A 378 -55.69 17.98 -70.47
C LEU A 378 -54.82 18.44 -71.64
N HIS A 379 -53.52 18.13 -71.64
CA HIS A 379 -52.63 18.48 -72.74
C HIS A 379 -52.96 17.73 -74.06
N ARG A 380 -53.62 16.57 -73.99
CA ARG A 380 -54.12 15.83 -75.18
C ARG A 380 -55.53 16.24 -75.63
N PHE A 381 -56.27 16.98 -74.80
CA PHE A 381 -57.61 17.47 -75.12
C PHE A 381 -57.60 18.92 -75.60
N PHE A 382 -56.60 19.71 -75.21
CA PHE A 382 -56.46 21.14 -75.57
C PHE A 382 -55.40 21.43 -76.64
N PHE A 383 -54.61 20.43 -77.05
CA PHE A 383 -53.76 20.40 -78.23
C PHE A 383 -54.03 19.10 -78.97
#